data_AF-A0A498F4T3-F1
#
_entry.id   AF-A0A498F4T3-F1
#
_cell.length_a   1.000
_cell.length_b   1.000
_cell.length_c   1.000
_cell.angle_alpha   90.00
_cell.angle_beta   90.00
_cell.angle_gamma   90.00
#
_symmetry.space_group_name_H-M   'P 1'
#
loop_
_entity.id
_entity.type
_entity.pdbx_description
1 polymer ?
#
loop_
_entity_poly.entity_id
_entity_poly.type
_entity_poly.pdbx_seq_one_letter_code
_entity_poly.pdbx_strand_id
1 'polypeptide(L)'
;MAALPVEVVYGLYFGVLTGLVPAAIAWLLGFGFRYVTGVTVPGLAVVVLSVAIAGASGGLMALADPTITQSENQVRLTVALLVVLMGSLYAHNRGDAFANEIPRKVSLRKLTERTLSTDVVEL
;
A
#
# COMPACT_ATOMS: atom_id res chain seq x y z
N MET A 1 -1.98 -30.78 7.92
CA MET A 1 -1.68 -29.49 8.59
C MET A 1 -0.24 -29.44 9.09
N ALA A 2 0.50 -28.37 8.78
CA ALA A 2 1.83 -28.15 9.38
C ALA A 2 1.71 -27.68 10.84
N ALA A 3 2.84 -27.62 11.55
CA ALA A 3 2.87 -27.02 12.89
C ALA A 3 2.46 -25.53 12.82
N LEU A 4 1.79 -25.03 13.86
CA LEU A 4 1.25 -23.66 13.89
C LEU A 4 2.27 -22.57 13.51
N PRO A 5 3.54 -22.58 14.00
CA PRO A 5 4.53 -21.58 13.59
C PRO A 5 4.82 -21.59 12.08
N VAL A 6 4.78 -22.78 11.45
CA VAL A 6 5.02 -22.94 10.02
C VAL A 6 3.85 -22.33 9.22
N GLU A 7 2.61 -22.55 9.65
CA GLU A 7 1.44 -21.94 8.99
C GLU A 7 1.45 -20.41 9.10
N VAL A 8 1.94 -19.87 10.22
CA VAL A 8 2.13 -18.41 10.39
C VAL A 8 3.17 -17.89 9.40
N VAL A 9 4.32 -18.56 9.27
CA VAL A 9 5.37 -18.16 8.30
C VAL A 9 4.85 -18.20 6.87
N TYR A 10 4.13 -19.25 6.49
CA TYR A 10 3.51 -19.33 5.17
C TYR A 10 2.44 -18.25 4.96
N GLY A 11 1.68 -17.91 6.00
CA GLY A 11 0.70 -16.83 5.94
C GLY A 11 1.36 -15.47 5.76
N LEU A 12 2.48 -15.21 6.47
CA LEU A 12 3.28 -14.00 6.30
C LEU A 12 3.81 -13.88 4.88
N TYR A 13 4.45 -14.95 4.39
CA TYR A 13 4.98 -15.01 3.02
C TYR A 13 3.89 -14.73 1.99
N PHE A 14 2.77 -15.46 2.07
CA PHE A 14 1.68 -15.32 1.12
C PHE A 14 1.02 -13.93 1.22
N GLY A 15 0.82 -13.42 2.43
CA GLY A 15 0.25 -12.10 2.69
C GLY A 15 1.11 -10.96 2.16
N VAL A 16 2.43 -11.04 2.29
CA VAL A 16 3.35 -10.03 1.72
C VAL A 16 3.28 -10.03 0.20
N LEU A 17 3.32 -11.20 -0.44
CA LEU A 17 3.27 -11.30 -1.90
C LEU A 17 1.92 -10.83 -2.46
N THR A 18 0.82 -11.31 -1.89
CA THR A 18 -0.53 -10.95 -2.35
C THR A 18 -0.91 -9.52 -1.97
N GLY A 19 -0.40 -9.01 -0.85
CA GLY A 19 -0.69 -7.67 -0.33
C GLY A 19 0.01 -6.54 -1.07
N LEU A 20 1.00 -6.83 -1.92
CA LEU A 20 1.75 -5.81 -2.65
C LEU A 20 0.84 -4.94 -3.53
N VAL A 21 -0.05 -5.57 -4.30
CA VAL A 21 -0.97 -4.86 -5.21
C VAL A 21 -2.03 -4.06 -4.44
N PRO A 22 -2.78 -4.64 -3.48
CA PRO A 22 -3.68 -3.88 -2.60
C PRO A 22 -2.98 -2.70 -1.91
N ALA A 23 -1.77 -2.89 -1.39
CA ALA A 23 -1.03 -1.85 -0.70
C ALA A 23 -0.60 -0.71 -1.64
N ALA A 24 -0.13 -1.03 -2.85
CA ALA A 24 0.19 -0.02 -3.85
C ALA A 24 -1.03 0.81 -4.25
N ILE A 25 -2.18 0.17 -4.45
CA ILE A 25 -3.44 0.85 -4.76
C ILE A 25 -3.90 1.71 -3.58
N ALA A 26 -3.84 1.19 -2.36
CA ALA A 26 -4.18 1.91 -1.14
C ALA A 26 -3.28 3.15 -0.93
N TRP A 27 -1.98 3.03 -1.20
CA TRP A 27 -1.06 4.16 -1.19
C TRP A 27 -1.43 5.21 -2.23
N LEU A 28 -1.68 4.80 -3.48
CA LEU A 28 -2.08 5.71 -4.56
C LEU A 28 -3.38 6.44 -4.25
N LEU A 29 -4.35 5.75 -3.61
CA LEU A 29 -5.59 6.37 -3.18
C LEU A 29 -5.35 7.38 -2.05
N GLY A 30 -4.59 7.01 -1.02
CA GLY A 30 -4.26 7.91 0.09
C GLY A 30 -3.55 9.17 -0.42
N PHE A 31 -2.53 8.98 -1.25
CA PHE A 31 -1.79 10.07 -1.87
C PHE A 31 -2.67 10.91 -2.79
N GLY A 32 -3.26 10.29 -3.82
CA GLY A 32 -3.96 11.00 -4.89
C GLY A 32 -5.19 11.73 -4.39
N PHE A 33 -5.99 11.09 -3.53
CA PHE A 33 -7.21 11.70 -2.99
C PHE A 33 -6.86 12.88 -2.09
N ARG A 34 -5.89 12.73 -1.18
CA ARG A 34 -5.44 13.81 -0.29
C ARG A 34 -4.78 14.95 -1.06
N TYR A 35 -3.95 14.63 -2.04
CA TYR A 35 -3.22 15.62 -2.83
C TYR A 35 -4.18 16.50 -3.65
N VAL A 36 -5.21 15.91 -4.26
CA VAL A 36 -6.18 16.62 -5.09
C VAL A 36 -7.27 17.32 -4.25
N THR A 37 -7.86 16.61 -3.28
CA THR A 37 -9.05 17.09 -2.56
C THR A 37 -8.74 17.75 -1.22
N GLY A 38 -7.57 17.46 -0.64
CA GLY A 38 -7.23 17.86 0.73
C GLY A 38 -7.90 17.03 1.83
N VAL A 39 -8.69 16.01 1.48
CA VAL A 39 -9.39 15.12 2.41
C VAL A 39 -8.74 13.74 2.42
N THR A 40 -8.79 13.03 3.54
CA THR A 40 -8.27 11.66 3.69
C THR A 40 -9.37 10.64 3.40
N VAL A 41 -9.04 9.57 2.68
CA VAL A 41 -10.00 8.47 2.41
C VAL A 41 -10.29 7.73 3.72
N PRO A 42 -11.56 7.38 4.03
CA PRO A 42 -11.87 6.59 5.20
C PRO A 42 -11.17 5.23 5.18
N GLY A 43 -10.56 4.83 6.31
CA GLY A 43 -9.87 3.53 6.41
C GLY A 43 -10.78 2.33 6.07
N LEU A 44 -12.08 2.43 6.37
CA LEU A 44 -13.05 1.39 5.98
C LEU A 44 -13.14 1.19 4.46
N ALA A 45 -13.07 2.26 3.67
CA ALA A 45 -13.07 2.16 2.21
C ALA A 45 -11.83 1.41 1.71
N VAL A 46 -10.68 1.68 2.32
CA VAL A 46 -9.41 0.99 2.03
C VAL A 46 -9.48 -0.49 2.40
N VAL A 47 -10.08 -0.83 3.54
CA VAL A 47 -10.31 -2.21 3.96
C VAL A 47 -11.18 -2.95 2.95
N VAL A 48 -12.36 -2.40 2.62
CA VAL A 48 -13.29 -3.04 1.67
C VAL A 48 -12.62 -3.27 0.31
N LEU A 49 -11.92 -2.26 -0.22
CA LEU A 49 -11.19 -2.39 -1.48
C LEU A 49 -10.09 -3.45 -1.40
N SER A 50 -9.30 -3.46 -0.33
CA SER A 50 -8.19 -4.40 -0.16
C SER A 50 -8.68 -5.84 0.00
N VAL A 51 -9.76 -6.06 0.75
CA VAL A 51 -10.42 -7.37 0.84
C VAL A 51 -10.96 -7.80 -0.51
N ALA A 52 -11.58 -6.90 -1.27
CA ALA A 52 -12.10 -7.24 -2.60
C ALA A 52 -11.00 -7.67 -3.56
N ILE A 53 -9.87 -6.95 -3.60
CA ILE A 53 -8.73 -7.30 -4.46
C ILE A 53 -8.11 -8.63 -4.01
N ALA A 54 -7.79 -8.76 -2.72
CA ALA A 54 -7.17 -9.98 -2.18
C ALA A 54 -8.10 -11.19 -2.30
N GLY A 55 -9.40 -10.99 -2.07
CA GLY A 55 -10.44 -12.01 -2.23
C GLY A 55 -10.63 -12.42 -3.68
N ALA A 56 -10.54 -11.50 -4.64
CA ALA A 56 -10.56 -11.85 -6.06
C ALA A 56 -9.34 -12.69 -6.45
N SER A 57 -8.13 -12.29 -6.05
CA SER A 57 -6.90 -13.06 -6.32
C SER A 57 -6.90 -14.42 -5.63
N GLY A 58 -7.29 -14.48 -4.35
CA GLY A 58 -7.41 -15.73 -3.59
C GLY A 58 -8.52 -16.64 -4.11
N GLY A 59 -9.65 -16.06 -4.53
CA GLY A 59 -10.77 -16.78 -5.13
C GLY A 59 -10.41 -17.40 -6.48
N LEU A 60 -9.71 -16.65 -7.35
CA LEU A 60 -9.17 -17.19 -8.60
C LEU A 60 -8.20 -18.35 -8.36
N MET A 61 -7.33 -18.24 -7.35
CA MET A 61 -6.45 -19.36 -6.96
C MET A 61 -7.25 -20.57 -6.48
N ALA A 62 -8.31 -20.37 -5.69
CA ALA A 62 -9.18 -21.45 -5.23
C ALA A 62 -9.93 -22.17 -6.36
N LEU A 63 -10.19 -21.49 -7.48
CA LEU A 63 -10.74 -22.14 -8.69
C LEU A 63 -9.72 -23.04 -9.38
N ALA A 64 -8.44 -22.66 -9.34
CA ALA A 64 -7.35 -23.46 -9.91
C ALA A 64 -6.95 -24.64 -9.00
N ASP A 65 -6.99 -24.43 -7.69
CA ASP A 65 -6.71 -25.45 -6.68
C ASP A 65 -7.71 -25.35 -5.51
N PRO A 66 -8.74 -26.23 -5.49
CA PRO A 66 -9.74 -26.26 -4.43
C PRO A 66 -9.19 -26.60 -3.04
N THR A 67 -7.97 -27.15 -2.94
CA THR A 67 -7.38 -27.48 -1.64
C THR A 67 -7.04 -26.24 -0.82
N ILE A 68 -6.94 -25.07 -1.46
CA ILE A 68 -6.64 -23.79 -0.81
C ILE A 68 -7.70 -23.41 0.23
N THR A 69 -8.98 -23.70 -0.03
CA THR A 69 -10.09 -23.34 0.88
C THR A 69 -10.40 -24.40 1.95
N GLN A 70 -9.63 -25.49 1.98
CA GLN A 70 -9.73 -26.51 3.02
C GLN A 70 -9.41 -25.91 4.39
N SER A 71 -10.06 -26.43 5.44
CA SER A 71 -9.83 -26.01 6.82
C SER A 71 -8.37 -26.11 7.25
N GLU A 72 -7.61 -27.04 6.65
CA GLU A 72 -6.19 -27.22 6.90
C GLU A 72 -5.34 -25.97 6.60
N ASN A 73 -5.78 -25.11 5.69
CA ASN A 73 -5.08 -23.89 5.28
C ASN A 73 -5.63 -22.62 5.96
N GLN A 74 -6.62 -22.75 6.86
CA GLN A 74 -7.37 -21.61 7.40
C GLN A 74 -6.48 -20.63 8.18
N VAL A 75 -5.53 -21.13 8.98
CA VAL A 75 -4.59 -20.29 9.73
C VAL A 75 -3.73 -19.46 8.77
N ARG A 76 -3.16 -20.11 7.76
CA ARG A 76 -2.33 -19.47 6.73
C ARG A 76 -3.08 -18.35 6.00
N LEU A 77 -4.30 -18.63 5.55
CA LEU A 77 -5.13 -17.67 4.83
C LEU A 77 -5.54 -16.49 5.71
N THR A 78 -5.84 -16.75 6.98
CA THR A 78 -6.19 -15.69 7.94
C THR A 78 -5.00 -14.78 8.21
N VAL A 79 -3.82 -15.36 8.46
CA VAL A 79 -2.58 -14.58 8.63
C VAL A 79 -2.28 -13.77 7.37
N ALA A 80 -2.41 -14.37 6.19
CA ALA A 80 -2.20 -13.66 4.93
C ALA A 80 -3.15 -12.47 4.77
N LEU A 81 -4.45 -12.65 5.03
CA LEU A 81 -5.43 -11.57 4.96
C LEU A 81 -5.10 -10.45 5.95
N LEU A 82 -4.71 -10.78 7.18
CA LEU A 82 -4.29 -9.79 8.17
C LEU A 82 -3.09 -8.98 7.68
N VAL A 83 -2.08 -9.64 7.11
CA VAL A 83 -0.89 -8.97 6.57
C VAL A 83 -1.26 -8.05 5.41
N VAL A 84 -2.15 -8.48 4.51
CA VAL A 84 -2.67 -7.64 3.42
C VAL A 84 -3.34 -6.39 3.98
N LEU A 85 -4.23 -6.55 4.96
CA LEU A 85 -4.96 -5.42 5.56
C LEU A 85 -4.04 -4.45 6.29
N MET A 86 -3.09 -4.97 7.08
CA MET A 86 -2.07 -4.17 7.75
C MET A 86 -1.23 -3.40 6.73
N GLY A 87 -0.74 -4.08 5.69
CA GLY A 87 0.04 -3.50 4.62
C GLY A 87 -0.71 -2.40 3.87
N SER A 88 -1.96 -2.65 3.50
CA SER A 88 -2.81 -1.68 2.82
C SER A 88 -3.11 -0.45 3.65
N LEU A 89 -3.50 -0.61 4.91
CA LEU A 89 -3.78 0.52 5.80
C LEU A 89 -2.51 1.33 6.11
N TYR A 90 -1.38 0.65 6.32
CA TYR A 90 -0.10 1.31 6.48
C TYR A 90 0.28 2.11 5.23
N ALA A 91 0.18 1.50 4.04
CA ALA A 91 0.51 2.13 2.78
C ALA A 91 -0.42 3.32 2.49
N HIS A 92 -1.72 3.20 2.76
CA HIS A 92 -2.67 4.30 2.70
C HIS A 92 -2.25 5.48 3.58
N ASN A 93 -1.92 5.24 4.84
CA ASN A 93 -1.46 6.29 5.76
C ASN A 93 -0.14 6.94 5.28
N ARG A 94 0.76 6.15 4.69
CA ARG A 94 2.00 6.69 4.08
C ARG A 94 1.73 7.52 2.83
N GLY A 95 0.76 7.14 2.01
CA GLY A 95 0.33 7.93 0.85
C GLY A 95 -0.28 9.26 1.28
N ASP A 96 -1.17 9.23 2.27
CA ASP A 96 -1.81 10.43 2.84
C ASP A 96 -0.78 11.39 3.46
N ALA A 97 0.20 10.86 4.21
CA ALA A 97 1.30 11.65 4.75
C ALA A 97 2.15 12.30 3.64
N PHE A 98 2.52 11.52 2.62
CA PHE A 98 3.32 11.98 1.49
C PHE A 98 2.63 13.10 0.70
N ALA A 99 1.29 13.11 0.63
CA ALA A 99 0.54 14.19 -0.02
C ALA A 99 0.71 15.56 0.66
N ASN A 100 1.06 15.60 1.95
CA ASN A 100 1.35 16.85 2.67
C ASN A 100 2.80 17.30 2.50
N GLU A 101 3.72 16.36 2.23
CA GLU A 101 5.15 16.63 2.04
C GLU A 101 5.49 17.05 0.60
N ILE A 102 4.74 16.54 -0.39
CA ILE A 102 5.02 16.84 -1.78
C ILE A 102 4.60 18.29 -2.14
N PRO A 103 5.47 19.10 -2.75
CA PRO A 103 5.13 20.47 -3.11
C PRO A 103 4.12 20.52 -4.27
N ARG A 104 3.00 21.24 -4.06
CA ARG A 104 1.96 21.43 -5.09
C ARG A 104 2.40 22.28 -6.28
N LYS A 105 3.41 23.12 -6.09
CA LYS A 105 3.92 24.05 -7.10
C LYS A 105 5.43 23.87 -7.21
N VAL A 106 5.86 23.11 -8.21
CA VAL A 106 7.29 23.01 -8.56
C VAL A 106 7.60 24.16 -9.50
N SER A 107 8.19 25.23 -8.96
CA SER A 107 8.66 26.35 -9.78
C SER A 107 10.04 26.01 -10.36
N LEU A 108 10.11 25.78 -11.67
CA LEU A 108 11.38 25.61 -12.38
C LEU A 108 12.28 26.87 -12.30
N ARG A 109 11.68 28.04 -12.03
CA ARG A 109 12.40 29.31 -11.85
C ARG A 109 13.40 29.26 -10.68
N LYS A 110 13.10 28.49 -9.62
CA LYS A 110 14.02 28.28 -8.49
C LYS A 110 15.27 27.47 -8.87
N LEU A 111 15.22 26.69 -9.95
CA LEU A 111 16.39 25.97 -10.48
C LEU A 111 17.29 26.92 -11.29
N THR A 112 16.72 27.96 -11.90
CA THR A 112 17.45 28.97 -12.69
C THR A 112 18.11 30.05 -11.83
N GLU A 113 17.56 30.37 -10.66
CA GLU A 113 18.04 31.44 -9.76
C GLU A 113 19.36 31.12 -9.01
N ARG A 114 20.08 30.04 -9.34
CA ARG A 114 21.23 29.53 -8.57
C ARG A 114 22.62 29.63 -9.23
N THR A 115 22.82 30.51 -10.23
CA THR A 115 24.12 30.57 -10.94
C THR A 115 24.90 31.87 -10.86
N LEU A 116 24.39 32.95 -10.25
CA LEU A 116 25.20 34.16 -10.05
C LEU A 116 25.05 34.63 -8.61
N SER A 117 26.05 34.29 -7.79
CA SER A 117 26.32 34.95 -6.52
C SER A 117 26.65 36.41 -6.81
N THR A 118 25.82 37.33 -6.34
CA THR A 118 26.09 38.77 -6.45
C THR A 118 27.20 39.22 -5.49
N ASP A 119 27.70 38.34 -4.61
CA ASP A 119 28.81 38.62 -3.68
C ASP A 119 30.16 38.85 -4.38
N VAL A 120 30.23 38.75 -5.71
CA VAL A 120 31.45 39.01 -6.52
C VAL A 120 31.35 40.29 -7.37
N VAL A 121 30.26 41.06 -7.24
CA VAL A 121 30.07 42.33 -7.97
C VAL A 121 30.35 43.50 -7.04
N GLU A 122 31.59 43.59 -6.56
CA GLU A 122 32.21 44.85 -6.17
C GLU A 122 33.34 45.14 -7.17
N LEU A 123 33.15 46.13 -8.02
CA LEU A 123 34.18 46.86 -8.77
C LEU A 123 33.59 48.18 -9.29
#